data_AF-A0A0W1A016-F1
#
_entry.id   AF-A0A0W1A016-F1
#
_cell.length_a   1.000
_cell.length_b   1.000
_cell.length_c   1.000
_cell.angle_alpha   90.00
_cell.angle_beta   90.00
_cell.angle_gamma   90.00
#
_symmetry.space_group_name_H-M   'P 1'
#
loop_
_entity.id
_entity.type
_entity.pdbx_description
1 polymer ?
#
loop_
_entity_poly.entity_id
_entity_poly.type
_entity_poly.pdbx_seq_one_letter_code
_entity_poly.pdbx_strand_id
1 'polypeptide(L)'
;MFSKSTHQNKRLDKKTGLPIPLTSLEAYQILQDQQSCEVIERVVRNFQNLVNTQTSVLVDLQKGEAAMNNQEFLDQLIKTSGRLISALKCHTPYSTLFGDLVKFKSQLQVILRYYQTQIATGQPIAKQFVMNAEEILPSIHTEGLLSDSESMELLMYSINYCADDIMKNDLKNIYDFILDPFLLDHSKEEGFSYFRP
;
A
#
# COMPACT_ATOMS: atom_id res chain seq x y z
N MET A 1 7.89 -19.58 42.51
CA MET A 1 6.49 -20.02 42.33
C MET A 1 5.59 -18.80 42.30
N PHE A 2 5.24 -18.32 41.11
CA PHE A 2 3.93 -17.74 40.81
C PHE A 2 3.72 -17.92 39.32
N SER A 3 3.02 -19.01 38.98
CA SER A 3 2.43 -19.22 37.67
C SER A 3 1.44 -18.10 37.42
N LYS A 4 1.72 -17.25 36.42
CA LYS A 4 0.70 -16.46 35.75
C LYS A 4 0.51 -17.05 34.36
N SER A 5 -0.43 -18.00 34.31
CA SER A 5 -1.32 -18.26 33.18
C SER A 5 -1.34 -17.08 32.20
N THR A 6 -0.67 -17.24 31.06
CA THR A 6 -0.83 -16.37 29.90
C THR A 6 -2.23 -16.59 29.38
N HIS A 7 -3.21 -15.87 29.94
CA HIS A 7 -4.50 -15.68 29.29
C HIS A 7 -4.21 -14.90 28.00
N GLN A 8 -3.90 -15.63 26.92
CA GLN A 8 -4.11 -15.13 25.57
C GLN A 8 -5.59 -14.75 25.51
N ASN A 9 -5.87 -13.46 25.62
CA ASN A 9 -7.16 -12.91 25.26
C ASN A 9 -7.38 -13.30 23.80
N LYS A 10 -8.10 -14.40 23.58
CA LYS A 10 -8.48 -14.88 22.25
C LYS A 10 -9.39 -13.81 21.64
N ARG A 11 -8.79 -12.83 20.98
CA ARG A 11 -9.52 -11.89 20.16
C ARG A 11 -10.14 -12.70 19.04
N LEU A 12 -11.47 -12.67 18.97
CA LEU A 12 -12.22 -13.33 17.92
C LEU A 12 -12.36 -12.38 16.74
N ASP A 13 -12.20 -12.92 15.55
CA ASP A 13 -12.53 -12.22 14.31
C ASP A 13 -14.04 -11.95 14.30
N LYS A 14 -14.45 -10.68 14.17
CA LYS A 14 -15.87 -10.28 14.18
C LYS A 14 -16.68 -10.91 13.03
N LYS A 15 -16.03 -11.30 11.93
CA LYS A 15 -16.70 -11.87 10.75
C LYS A 15 -16.84 -13.39 10.84
N THR A 16 -15.82 -14.08 11.33
CA THR A 16 -15.78 -15.56 11.31
C THR A 16 -16.03 -16.19 12.67
N GLY A 17 -15.93 -15.42 13.77
CA GLY A 17 -16.02 -15.93 15.14
C GLY A 17 -14.83 -16.79 15.56
N LEU A 18 -13.83 -16.96 14.69
CA LEU A 18 -12.63 -17.75 14.97
C LEU A 18 -11.56 -16.93 15.70
N PRO A 19 -10.68 -17.57 16.49
CA PRO A 19 -9.53 -16.88 17.07
C PRO A 19 -8.63 -16.29 15.99
N ILE A 20 -8.21 -15.03 16.19
CA ILE A 20 -7.22 -14.40 15.32
C ILE A 20 -5.85 -15.03 15.59
N PRO A 21 -5.12 -15.51 14.56
CA PRO A 21 -3.77 -16.03 14.72
C PRO A 21 -2.83 -15.01 15.35
N LEU A 22 -1.86 -15.48 16.15
CA LEU A 22 -0.87 -14.63 16.83
C LEU A 22 -0.12 -13.73 15.83
N THR A 23 0.29 -14.28 14.69
CA THR A 23 0.96 -13.54 13.61
C THR A 23 0.14 -12.35 13.09
N SER A 24 -1.18 -12.51 12.97
CA SER A 24 -2.09 -11.42 12.58
C SER A 24 -2.29 -10.39 13.70
N LEU A 25 -2.19 -10.79 14.96
CA LEU A 25 -2.26 -9.85 16.09
C LEU A 25 -0.97 -9.01 16.21
N GLU A 26 0.18 -9.64 16.06
CA GLU A 26 1.49 -8.96 16.09
C GLU A 26 1.65 -7.99 14.93
N ALA A 27 1.36 -8.45 13.71
CA ALA A 27 1.40 -7.60 12.53
C ALA A 27 0.48 -6.39 12.68
N TYR A 28 -0.73 -6.60 13.21
CA TYR A 28 -1.64 -5.50 13.51
C TYR A 28 -1.05 -4.52 14.52
N GLN A 29 -0.48 -5.03 15.62
CA GLN A 29 0.11 -4.19 16.66
C GLN A 29 1.26 -3.35 16.09
N ILE A 30 2.16 -3.96 15.33
CA ILE A 30 3.30 -3.27 14.71
C ILE A 30 2.82 -2.19 13.72
N LEU A 31 1.82 -2.50 12.88
CA LEU A 31 1.22 -1.51 11.98
C LEU A 31 0.58 -0.33 12.74
N GLN A 32 -0.03 -0.58 13.90
CA GLN A 32 -0.55 0.48 14.76
C GLN A 32 0.57 1.33 15.35
N ASP A 33 1.58 0.71 15.92
CA ASP A 33 2.69 1.38 16.60
C ASP A 33 3.50 2.27 15.65
N GLN A 34 3.66 1.81 14.41
CA GLN A 34 4.33 2.55 13.33
C GLN A 34 3.44 3.61 12.66
N GLN A 35 2.17 3.74 13.06
CA GLN A 35 1.19 4.63 12.41
C GLN A 35 1.12 4.42 10.88
N SER A 36 1.26 3.17 10.43
CA SER A 36 1.43 2.86 9.01
C SER A 36 0.22 3.17 8.14
N CYS A 37 -0.94 3.48 8.74
CA CYS A 37 -2.17 3.78 8.01
C CYS A 37 -1.98 4.91 6.99
N GLU A 38 -1.36 6.02 7.40
CA GLU A 38 -1.15 7.17 6.52
C GLU A 38 -0.19 6.86 5.38
N VAL A 39 0.84 6.05 5.65
CA VAL A 39 1.80 5.62 4.64
C VAL A 39 1.13 4.74 3.59
N ILE A 40 0.34 3.75 4.02
CA ILE A 40 -0.41 2.86 3.11
C ILE A 40 -1.36 3.69 2.24
N GLU A 41 -2.14 4.58 2.85
CA GLU A 41 -3.10 5.44 2.13
C GLU A 41 -2.41 6.34 1.09
N ARG A 42 -1.31 6.99 1.50
CA ARG A 42 -0.58 7.89 0.60
C ARG A 42 0.02 7.14 -0.58
N VAL A 43 0.76 6.06 -0.34
CA VAL A 43 1.44 5.30 -1.40
C VAL A 43 0.42 4.73 -2.39
N VAL A 44 -0.68 4.14 -1.91
CA VAL A 44 -1.70 3.56 -2.79
C VAL A 44 -2.36 4.65 -3.63
N ARG A 45 -2.77 5.77 -3.01
CA ARG A 45 -3.41 6.88 -3.73
C ARG A 45 -2.49 7.49 -4.78
N ASN A 46 -1.23 7.75 -4.44
CA ASN A 46 -0.27 8.31 -5.37
C ASN A 46 -0.04 7.37 -6.55
N PHE A 47 0.12 6.07 -6.29
CA PHE A 47 0.26 5.07 -7.34
C PHE A 47 -0.97 5.01 -8.25
N GLN A 48 -2.19 5.01 -7.69
CA GLN A 48 -3.43 5.03 -8.46
C GLN A 48 -3.50 6.21 -9.43
N ASN A 49 -3.01 7.39 -9.02
CA ASN A 49 -3.06 8.60 -9.82
C ASN A 49 -1.93 8.70 -10.85
N LEU A 50 -0.82 7.99 -10.63
CA LEU A 50 0.36 8.02 -11.52
C LEU A 50 0.39 6.88 -12.52
N VAL A 51 -0.29 5.76 -12.24
CA VAL A 51 -0.35 4.63 -13.16
C VAL A 51 -1.45 4.85 -14.20
N ASN A 52 -1.12 4.64 -15.46
CA ASN A 52 -2.09 4.58 -16.54
C ASN A 52 -2.39 3.11 -16.86
N THR A 53 -3.63 2.66 -16.69
CA THR A 53 -3.98 1.24 -16.84
C THR A 53 -3.84 0.71 -18.26
N GLN A 54 -3.86 1.58 -19.27
CA GLN A 54 -3.74 1.22 -20.68
C GLN A 54 -2.29 1.23 -21.18
N THR A 55 -1.46 2.16 -20.69
CA THR A 55 -0.13 2.41 -21.25
C THR A 55 1.02 2.10 -20.31
N SER A 56 0.78 1.98 -19.00
CA SER A 56 1.82 1.57 -18.05
C SER A 56 2.14 0.08 -18.20
N VAL A 57 3.37 -0.28 -17.86
CA VAL A 57 3.81 -1.68 -17.83
C VAL A 57 4.14 -2.03 -16.38
N LEU A 58 3.30 -2.86 -15.77
CA LEU A 58 3.52 -3.40 -14.44
C LEU A 58 4.08 -4.82 -14.56
N VAL A 59 5.13 -5.11 -13.78
CA VAL A 59 5.83 -6.40 -13.80
C VAL A 59 6.01 -6.89 -12.36
N ASP A 60 5.62 -8.14 -12.12
CA ASP A 60 5.86 -8.84 -10.86
C ASP A 60 7.01 -9.84 -11.06
N LEU A 61 8.20 -9.46 -10.63
CA LEU A 61 9.42 -10.28 -10.78
C LEU A 61 9.30 -11.66 -10.14
N GLN A 62 8.40 -11.86 -9.17
CA GLN A 62 8.17 -13.19 -8.56
C GLN A 62 7.40 -14.13 -9.49
N LYS A 63 6.66 -13.58 -10.47
CA LYS A 63 5.88 -14.31 -11.48
C LYS A 63 6.50 -14.29 -12.87
N GLY A 64 7.66 -13.65 -13.02
CA GLY A 64 8.41 -13.49 -14.26
C GLY A 64 8.31 -12.09 -14.85
N GLU A 65 8.93 -11.88 -16.01
CA GLU A 65 9.03 -10.56 -16.65
C GLU A 65 7.80 -10.18 -17.50
N ALA A 66 6.76 -11.01 -17.50
CA ALA A 66 5.55 -10.75 -18.28
C ALA A 66 4.78 -9.56 -17.71
N ALA A 67 4.29 -8.70 -18.61
CA ALA A 67 3.41 -7.60 -18.25
C ALA A 67 2.12 -8.13 -17.62
N MET A 68 1.73 -7.53 -16.50
CA MET A 68 0.51 -7.87 -15.77
C MET A 68 -0.72 -7.17 -16.37
N ASN A 69 -1.90 -7.66 -16.02
CA ASN A 69 -3.12 -6.87 -16.19
C ASN A 69 -3.15 -5.75 -15.14
N ASN A 70 -2.96 -4.50 -15.59
CA ASN A 70 -2.86 -3.33 -14.70
C ASN A 70 -4.15 -3.08 -13.90
N GLN A 71 -5.31 -3.28 -14.51
CA GLN A 71 -6.60 -3.07 -13.84
C GLN A 71 -6.80 -4.11 -12.74
N GLU A 72 -6.54 -5.38 -13.04
CA GLU A 72 -6.64 -6.45 -12.05
C GLU A 72 -5.67 -6.22 -10.89
N PHE A 73 -4.44 -5.78 -11.18
CA PHE A 73 -3.46 -5.43 -10.16
C PHE A 73 -3.98 -4.32 -9.24
N LEU A 74 -4.49 -3.22 -9.81
CA LEU A 74 -5.06 -2.11 -9.05
C LEU A 74 -6.24 -2.53 -8.19
N ASP A 75 -7.17 -3.29 -8.73
CA ASP A 75 -8.34 -3.78 -7.99
C ASP A 75 -7.89 -4.61 -6.78
N GLN A 76 -6.90 -5.48 -6.97
CA GLN A 76 -6.34 -6.29 -5.88
C GLN A 76 -5.56 -5.44 -4.87
N LEU A 77 -4.85 -4.39 -5.30
CA LEU A 77 -4.12 -3.46 -4.43
C LEU A 77 -5.10 -2.68 -3.54
N ILE A 78 -6.14 -2.09 -4.14
CA ILE A 78 -7.18 -1.33 -3.44
C ILE A 78 -7.91 -2.23 -2.45
N LYS A 79 -8.30 -3.43 -2.87
CA LYS A 79 -9.02 -4.37 -2.00
C LYS A 79 -8.16 -4.79 -0.81
N THR A 80 -6.87 -5.06 -1.01
CA THR A 80 -5.95 -5.52 0.05
C THR A 80 -5.61 -4.38 1.02
N SER A 81 -5.17 -3.24 0.49
CA SER A 81 -4.88 -2.04 1.30
C SER A 81 -6.12 -1.55 2.05
N GLY A 82 -7.29 -1.55 1.42
CA GLY A 82 -8.55 -1.16 2.05
C GLY A 82 -8.92 -2.03 3.25
N ARG A 83 -8.62 -3.33 3.24
CA ARG A 83 -8.82 -4.21 4.41
C ARG A 83 -7.84 -3.86 5.55
N LEU A 84 -6.57 -3.62 5.23
CA LEU A 84 -5.55 -3.21 6.21
C LEU A 84 -5.90 -1.86 6.85
N ILE A 85 -6.20 -0.85 6.03
CA ILE A 85 -6.63 0.49 6.47
C ILE A 85 -7.87 0.40 7.35
N SER A 86 -8.89 -0.36 6.93
CA SER A 86 -10.11 -0.54 7.72
C SER A 86 -9.83 -1.16 9.09
N ALA A 87 -8.94 -2.15 9.15
CA ALA A 87 -8.55 -2.76 10.43
C ALA A 87 -7.86 -1.74 11.35
N LEU A 88 -6.97 -0.90 10.81
CA LEU A 88 -6.25 0.13 11.58
C LEU A 88 -7.18 1.25 12.06
N LYS A 89 -8.02 1.80 11.17
CA LYS A 89 -8.97 2.90 11.49
C LYS A 89 -10.09 2.45 12.43
N CYS A 90 -10.61 1.24 12.26
CA CYS A 90 -11.71 0.72 13.09
C CYS A 90 -11.23 -0.09 14.30
N HIS A 91 -9.93 -0.08 14.59
CA HIS A 91 -9.29 -0.83 15.67
C HIS A 91 -9.73 -2.31 15.76
N THR A 92 -9.90 -2.94 14.60
CA THR A 92 -10.48 -4.29 14.50
C THR A 92 -9.56 -5.16 13.65
N PRO A 93 -8.62 -5.90 14.27
CA PRO A 93 -7.83 -6.90 13.54
C PRO A 93 -8.72 -8.04 13.04
N TYR A 94 -8.22 -8.78 12.06
CA TYR A 94 -8.92 -9.92 11.44
C TYR A 94 -7.96 -11.09 11.21
N SER A 95 -8.53 -12.28 11.06
CA SER A 95 -7.80 -13.55 11.01
C SER A 95 -6.70 -13.60 9.93
N THR A 96 -6.97 -13.10 8.74
CA THR A 96 -6.04 -13.13 7.60
C THR A 96 -5.18 -11.87 7.44
N LEU A 97 -5.10 -11.01 8.46
CA LEU A 97 -4.38 -9.73 8.39
C LEU A 97 -2.92 -9.91 8.00
N PHE A 98 -2.22 -10.87 8.59
CA PHE A 98 -0.83 -11.14 8.23
C PHE A 98 -0.68 -11.55 6.76
N GLY A 99 -1.59 -12.39 6.26
CA GLY A 99 -1.59 -12.79 4.85
C GLY A 99 -1.82 -11.61 3.89
N ASP A 100 -2.72 -10.70 4.25
CA ASP A 100 -2.94 -9.47 3.49
C ASP A 100 -1.74 -8.53 3.54
N LEU A 101 -1.03 -8.46 4.67
CA LEU A 101 0.18 -7.67 4.81
C LEU A 101 1.32 -8.20 3.92
N VAL A 102 1.53 -9.52 3.93
CA VAL A 102 2.51 -10.17 3.03
C VAL A 102 2.14 -9.92 1.56
N LYS A 103 0.85 -10.08 1.20
CA LYS A 103 0.38 -9.78 -0.15
C LYS A 103 0.62 -8.31 -0.51
N PHE A 104 0.32 -7.39 0.39
CA PHE A 104 0.54 -5.96 0.19
C PHE A 104 2.01 -5.64 -0.02
N LYS A 105 2.94 -6.24 0.74
CA LYS A 105 4.38 -6.11 0.49
C LYS A 105 4.80 -6.56 -0.90
N SER A 106 4.29 -7.70 -1.39
CA SER A 106 4.55 -8.13 -2.78
C SER A 106 4.01 -7.12 -3.78
N GLN A 107 2.83 -6.55 -3.55
CA GLN A 107 2.27 -5.50 -4.41
C GLN A 107 3.13 -4.22 -4.37
N LEU A 108 3.66 -3.84 -3.21
CA LEU A 108 4.57 -2.72 -3.09
C LEU A 108 5.87 -2.91 -3.88
N GLN A 109 6.37 -4.15 -4.03
CA GLN A 109 7.53 -4.43 -4.88
C GLN A 109 7.25 -4.13 -6.36
N VAL A 110 6.03 -4.38 -6.84
CA VAL A 110 5.59 -4.01 -8.20
C VAL A 110 5.57 -2.48 -8.36
N ILE A 111 5.01 -1.76 -7.38
CA ILE A 111 4.99 -0.28 -7.37
C ILE A 111 6.42 0.27 -7.38
N LEU A 112 7.29 -0.27 -6.54
CA LEU A 112 8.70 0.12 -6.44
C LEU A 112 9.42 -0.04 -7.79
N ARG A 113 9.23 -1.18 -8.46
CA ARG A 113 9.80 -1.42 -9.79
C ARG A 113 9.26 -0.45 -10.84
N TYR A 114 7.95 -0.19 -10.81
CA TYR A 114 7.32 0.76 -11.71
C TYR A 114 7.89 2.17 -11.53
N TYR A 115 7.97 2.67 -10.29
CA TYR A 115 8.54 3.99 -9.99
C TYR A 115 10.01 4.11 -10.40
N GLN A 116 10.84 3.11 -10.11
CA GLN A 116 12.23 3.09 -10.59
C GLN A 116 12.32 3.20 -12.11
N THR A 117 11.45 2.48 -12.83
CA THR A 117 11.43 2.49 -14.29
C THR A 117 10.95 3.83 -14.84
N GLN A 118 9.90 4.41 -14.26
CA GLN A 118 9.42 5.74 -14.65
C GLN A 118 10.48 6.82 -14.39
N ILE A 119 11.11 6.84 -13.22
CA ILE A 119 12.18 7.80 -12.92
C ILE A 119 13.36 7.62 -13.90
N ALA A 120 13.82 6.39 -14.13
CA ALA A 120 14.96 6.12 -15.01
C ALA A 120 14.68 6.51 -16.48
N THR A 121 13.43 6.42 -16.93
CA THR A 121 13.01 6.79 -18.29
C THR A 121 12.56 8.24 -18.41
N GLY A 122 12.66 9.03 -17.33
CA GLY A 122 12.26 10.43 -17.32
C GLY A 122 10.74 10.65 -17.39
N GLN A 123 9.96 9.72 -16.86
CA GLN A 123 8.51 9.80 -16.60
C GLN A 123 7.65 10.03 -17.85
N PRO A 124 7.74 9.15 -18.86
CA PRO A 124 7.02 9.33 -20.12
C PRO A 124 5.49 9.44 -19.92
N ILE A 125 4.92 8.69 -18.96
CA ILE A 125 3.47 8.70 -18.71
C ILE A 125 3.02 10.04 -18.13
N ALA A 126 3.70 10.51 -17.08
CA ALA A 126 3.36 11.78 -16.43
C ALA A 126 3.61 12.97 -17.37
N LYS A 127 4.71 12.96 -18.13
CA LYS A 127 4.99 14.00 -19.15
C LYS A 127 3.91 14.06 -20.22
N GLN A 128 3.49 12.92 -20.76
CA GLN A 128 2.43 12.89 -21.75
C GLN A 128 1.12 13.45 -21.19
N PHE A 129 0.79 13.12 -19.93
CA PHE A 129 -0.38 13.66 -19.26
C PHE A 129 -0.30 15.19 -19.13
N VAL A 130 0.82 15.72 -18.60
CA VAL A 130 1.04 17.15 -18.42
C VAL A 130 0.94 17.90 -19.75
N MET A 131 1.59 17.41 -20.81
CA MET A 131 1.51 18.02 -22.14
C MET A 131 0.07 18.10 -22.66
N ASN A 132 -0.69 17.02 -22.54
CA ASN A 132 -2.09 17.01 -22.98
C ASN A 132 -2.97 17.92 -22.10
N ALA A 133 -2.68 18.00 -20.80
CA ALA A 133 -3.42 18.84 -19.87
C ALA A 133 -3.14 20.33 -20.08
N GLU A 134 -1.92 20.74 -20.44
CA GLU A 134 -1.59 22.14 -20.74
C GLU A 134 -2.41 22.73 -21.89
N GLU A 135 -2.90 21.89 -22.81
CA GLU A 135 -3.82 22.31 -23.88
C GLU A 135 -5.25 22.59 -23.35
N ILE A 136 -5.63 21.96 -22.23
CA ILE A 136 -7.00 21.96 -21.67
C ILE A 136 -7.12 22.92 -20.47
N LEU A 137 -6.06 23.06 -19.66
CA LEU A 137 -6.04 23.93 -18.48
C LEU A 137 -6.51 25.38 -18.75
N PRO A 138 -6.22 26.02 -19.91
CA PRO A 138 -6.71 27.36 -20.21
C PRO A 138 -8.23 27.48 -20.30
N SER A 139 -8.98 26.38 -20.48
CA SER A 139 -10.44 26.37 -20.52
C SER A 139 -11.10 26.15 -19.16
N ILE A 140 -10.32 25.98 -18.09
CA ILE A 140 -10.87 25.95 -16.72
C ILE A 140 -11.40 27.33 -16.38
N HIS A 141 -12.64 27.39 -15.90
CA HIS A 141 -13.28 28.66 -15.56
C HIS A 141 -12.50 29.38 -14.45
N THR A 142 -12.02 30.58 -14.75
CA THR A 142 -11.25 31.43 -13.83
C THR A 142 -12.14 32.33 -12.97
N GLU A 143 -13.45 32.37 -13.23
CA GLU A 143 -14.43 33.13 -12.46
C GLU A 143 -15.36 32.18 -11.70
N GLY A 144 -15.27 32.20 -10.36
CA GLY A 144 -16.11 31.40 -9.46
C GLY A 144 -15.39 30.26 -8.75
N LEU A 145 -16.16 29.37 -8.11
CA LEU A 145 -15.65 28.13 -7.55
C LEU A 145 -15.51 27.09 -8.65
N LEU A 146 -14.43 26.32 -8.60
CA LEU A 146 -14.21 25.19 -9.51
C LEU A 146 -15.32 24.15 -9.35
N SER A 147 -15.77 23.59 -10.46
CA SER A 147 -16.55 22.35 -10.44
C SER A 147 -15.70 21.18 -9.92
N ASP A 148 -16.37 20.10 -9.53
CA ASP A 148 -15.69 18.86 -9.11
C ASP A 148 -14.79 18.30 -10.23
N SER A 149 -15.20 18.47 -11.49
CA SER A 149 -14.44 18.02 -12.65
C SER A 149 -13.15 18.82 -12.82
N GLU A 150 -13.24 20.15 -12.80
CA GLU A 150 -12.07 21.03 -12.91
C GLU A 150 -11.12 20.85 -11.73
N SER A 151 -11.67 20.64 -10.53
CA SER A 151 -10.87 20.35 -9.33
C SER A 151 -10.10 19.04 -9.47
N MET A 152 -10.73 18.00 -10.03
CA MET A 152 -10.08 16.72 -10.30
C MET A 152 -8.99 16.84 -11.38
N GLU A 153 -9.26 17.58 -12.45
CA GLU A 153 -8.26 17.82 -13.51
C GLU A 153 -7.02 18.55 -12.97
N LEU A 154 -7.21 19.60 -12.16
CA LEU A 154 -6.10 20.32 -11.52
C LEU A 154 -5.34 19.44 -10.52
N LEU A 155 -6.04 18.59 -9.77
CA LEU A 155 -5.40 17.63 -8.88
C LEU A 155 -4.52 16.65 -9.67
N MET A 156 -5.06 16.07 -10.74
CA MET A 156 -4.33 15.13 -11.58
C MET A 156 -3.14 15.79 -12.29
N TYR A 157 -3.30 17.03 -12.77
CA TYR A 157 -2.20 17.83 -13.31
C TYR A 157 -1.11 18.02 -12.26
N SER A 158 -1.48 18.48 -11.06
CA SER A 158 -0.52 18.73 -9.97
C SER A 158 0.25 17.47 -9.58
N ILE A 159 -0.43 16.31 -9.52
CA ILE A 159 0.22 15.02 -9.20
C ILE A 159 1.19 14.60 -10.31
N ASN A 160 0.79 14.72 -11.58
CA ASN A 160 1.65 14.31 -12.69
C ASN A 160 2.81 15.28 -12.90
N TYR A 161 2.60 16.58 -12.69
CA TYR A 161 3.66 17.58 -12.71
C TYR A 161 4.70 17.32 -11.62
N CYS A 162 4.26 16.92 -10.42
CA CYS A 162 5.11 16.58 -9.28
C CYS A 162 5.49 15.09 -9.20
N ALA A 163 5.34 14.32 -10.29
CA ALA A 163 5.51 12.87 -10.26
C ALA A 163 6.90 12.43 -9.76
N ASP A 164 7.97 13.17 -10.06
CA ASP A 164 9.32 12.86 -9.61
C ASP A 164 9.50 12.90 -8.11
N ASP A 165 9.08 13.99 -7.49
CA ASP A 165 9.19 14.16 -6.05
C ASP A 165 8.28 13.15 -5.32
N ILE A 166 7.07 12.94 -5.85
CA ILE A 166 6.12 11.96 -5.30
C ILE A 166 6.71 10.56 -5.34
N MET A 167 7.17 10.09 -6.51
CA MET A 167 7.73 8.75 -6.69
C MET A 167 8.99 8.55 -5.84
N LYS A 168 9.89 9.54 -5.76
CA LYS A 168 11.11 9.46 -4.94
C LYS A 168 10.80 9.37 -3.45
N ASN A 169 9.85 10.17 -2.97
CA ASN A 169 9.43 10.11 -1.58
C ASN A 169 8.76 8.77 -1.27
N ASP A 170 7.85 8.31 -2.13
CA ASP A 170 7.17 7.03 -1.94
C ASP A 170 8.13 5.84 -2.02
N LEU A 171 9.15 5.86 -2.88
CA LEU A 171 10.20 4.84 -2.92
C LEU A 171 10.81 4.61 -1.54
N LYS A 172 11.21 5.68 -0.84
CA LYS A 172 11.77 5.59 0.51
C LYS A 172 10.79 4.91 1.47
N ASN A 173 9.54 5.38 1.51
CA ASN A 173 8.53 4.83 2.40
C ASN A 173 8.21 3.36 2.09
N ILE A 174 8.20 2.99 0.81
CA ILE A 174 7.99 1.61 0.36
C ILE A 174 9.16 0.72 0.79
N TYR A 175 10.40 1.18 0.64
CA TYR A 175 11.58 0.43 1.08
C TYR A 175 11.53 0.13 2.58
N ASP A 176 11.30 1.16 3.38
CA ASP A 176 11.22 1.04 4.85
C ASP A 176 10.11 0.03 5.23
N PHE A 177 8.91 0.18 4.65
CA PHE A 177 7.78 -0.71 4.90
C PHE A 177 8.05 -2.17 4.47
N ILE A 178 8.69 -2.40 3.33
CA ILE A 178 9.00 -3.77 2.86
C ILE A 178 9.98 -4.47 3.82
N LEU A 179 10.96 -3.75 4.34
CA LEU A 179 12.02 -4.30 5.18
C LEU A 179 11.57 -4.58 6.63
N ASP A 180 10.48 -3.97 7.09
CA ASP A 180 10.00 -4.16 8.46
C ASP A 180 9.54 -5.60 8.75
N PRO A 181 9.96 -6.25 9.85
CA PRO A 181 9.70 -7.67 10.05
C PRO A 181 8.23 -8.03 10.35
N PHE A 182 7.37 -7.08 10.77
CA PHE A 182 5.94 -7.25 11.13
C PHE A 182 5.56 -8.52 11.93
N LEU A 183 6.55 -9.11 12.61
CA LEU A 183 6.45 -10.22 13.54
C LEU A 183 7.45 -9.95 14.65
N LEU A 184 7.11 -10.37 15.87
CA LEU A 184 7.99 -10.22 17.01
C LEU A 184 9.03 -11.35 17.01
N ASP A 185 10.21 -11.07 17.57
CA ASP A 185 11.23 -12.10 17.77
C ASP A 185 10.94 -12.85 19.08
N HIS A 186 10.44 -14.08 18.94
CA HIS A 186 10.15 -14.98 20.06
C HIS A 186 11.34 -15.88 20.43
N SER A 187 12.53 -15.69 19.84
CA SER A 187 13.71 -16.55 20.06
C SER A 187 14.15 -16.65 21.53
N LYS A 188 13.73 -15.71 22.37
CA LYS A 188 14.04 -15.65 23.81
C LYS A 188 12.90 -16.16 24.70
N GLU A 189 11.76 -16.55 24.14
CA GLU A 189 10.63 -17.06 24.91
C GLU A 189 10.89 -18.50 25.39
N GLU A 190 10.50 -18.77 26.62
CA GLU A 190 10.65 -20.10 27.22
C GLU A 190 9.83 -21.14 26.43
N GLY A 191 10.50 -22.17 25.93
CA GLY A 191 9.87 -23.23 25.12
C GLY A 191 9.79 -22.95 23.62
N PHE A 192 10.22 -21.76 23.15
CA PHE A 192 10.29 -21.47 21.72
C PHE A 192 11.42 -22.25 21.04
N SER A 193 11.12 -22.88 19.91
CA SER A 193 12.09 -23.64 19.10
C SER A 193 11.71 -23.57 17.63
N TYR A 194 12.62 -23.09 16.78
CA TYR A 194 12.44 -23.13 15.32
C TYR A 194 12.38 -24.55 14.74
N PHE A 195 12.80 -25.56 15.53
CA PHE A 195 12.99 -26.94 15.07
C PHE A 195 12.14 -27.96 15.82
N ARG A 196 11.22 -27.54 16.69
CA ARG A 196 10.32 -28.47 17.40
C ARG A 196 8.87 -27.97 17.29
N PRO A 197 7.95 -28.77 16.72
CA PRO A 197 6.52 -28.46 16.72
C PRO A 197 5.92 -28.53 18.12
#